data_AF-A0A3E5FT92-F1
#
_entry.id   AF-A0A3E5FT92-F1
#
_cell.length_a   1.000
_cell.length_b   1.000
_cell.length_c   1.000
_cell.angle_alpha   90.00
_cell.angle_beta   90.00
_cell.angle_gamma   90.00
#
_symmetry.space_group_name_H-M   'P 1'
#
loop_
_entity.id
_entity.type
_entity.pdbx_description
1 polymer ?
#
loop_
_entity_poly.entity_id
_entity_poly.type
_entity_poly.pdbx_seq_one_letter_code
_entity_poly.pdbx_strand_id
1 'polypeptide(L)'
;MKLLFVWLINTIIVLPFKVIRLVIKIIYQIIKNIYFNNLNLDYINNLDGYQFEAFTKILLEKNGFKDVHISKSSNDYGIDILAKKDNYTYAIQCKRYNKPVGIKAIQEAIAGCVYYQCDIPVVFTNNIFSKAAINLANINDVELWDHDMLCYFLKKSKLLSKNIPFYYPIISLLITILLCYVYFIYNQLLIILLISIFIFISILIKMINNKKKTLLITTKPKIHDYSDTIN
;
A
#
# COMPACT_ATOMS: atom_id res chain seq x y z
N MET A 1 -55.25 3.67 17.44
CA MET A 1 -54.61 2.33 17.30
C MET A 1 -53.55 2.26 16.19
N LYS A 2 -53.82 2.61 14.93
CA LYS A 2 -52.82 2.51 13.83
C LYS A 2 -51.50 3.25 14.09
N LEU A 3 -51.56 4.47 14.63
CA LEU A 3 -50.36 5.26 14.95
C LEU A 3 -49.49 4.61 16.04
N LEU A 4 -50.12 4.07 17.08
CA LEU A 4 -49.42 3.33 18.15
C LEU A 4 -48.75 2.06 17.60
N PHE A 5 -49.41 1.34 16.70
CA PHE A 5 -48.88 0.12 16.08
C PHE A 5 -47.69 0.41 15.15
N VAL A 6 -47.79 1.46 14.33
CA VAL A 6 -46.68 1.93 13.47
C VAL A 6 -45.49 2.40 14.30
N TRP A 7 -45.75 3.13 15.38
CA TRP A 7 -44.71 3.57 16.31
C TRP A 7 -44.00 2.37 16.95
N LEU A 8 -44.76 1.36 17.40
CA LEU A 8 -44.23 0.13 18.01
C LEU A 8 -43.33 -0.66 17.04
N ILE A 9 -43.76 -0.84 15.79
CA ILE A 9 -42.97 -1.53 14.76
C ILE A 9 -41.67 -0.77 14.48
N ASN A 10 -41.76 0.56 14.36
CA ASN A 10 -40.61 1.37 14.02
C ASN A 10 -39.56 1.40 15.15
N THR A 11 -39.99 1.44 16.41
CA THR A 11 -39.09 1.46 17.57
C THR A 11 -38.52 0.09 17.90
N ILE A 12 -39.33 -0.97 17.87
CA ILE A 12 -38.92 -2.31 18.30
C ILE A 12 -38.18 -3.07 17.20
N ILE A 13 -38.49 -2.84 15.92
CA ILE A 13 -37.95 -3.63 14.81
C ILE A 13 -36.98 -2.80 13.97
N VAL A 14 -37.43 -1.64 13.48
CA VAL A 14 -36.67 -0.87 12.48
C VAL A 14 -35.46 -0.16 13.11
N LEU A 15 -35.63 0.45 14.28
CA LEU A 15 -34.57 1.17 14.99
C LEU A 15 -33.37 0.26 15.34
N PRO A 16 -33.53 -0.91 16.00
CA PRO A 16 -32.41 -1.78 16.31
C PRO A 16 -31.71 -2.30 15.06
N PHE A 17 -32.44 -2.58 13.96
CA PHE A 17 -31.82 -2.99 12.71
C PHE A 17 -30.93 -1.89 12.10
N LYS A 18 -31.37 -0.62 12.16
CA LYS A 18 -30.56 0.53 11.73
C LYS A 18 -29.31 0.71 12.60
N VAL A 19 -29.43 0.53 13.93
CA VAL A 19 -28.31 0.60 14.86
C VAL A 19 -27.31 -0.53 14.59
N ILE A 20 -27.78 -1.77 14.42
CA ILE A 20 -26.93 -2.93 14.08
C ILE A 20 -26.19 -2.67 12.77
N ARG A 21 -26.86 -2.16 11.74
CA ARG A 21 -26.22 -1.81 10.45
C ARG A 21 -25.13 -0.75 10.61
N LEU A 22 -25.38 0.27 11.45
CA LEU A 22 -24.42 1.32 11.75
C LEU A 22 -23.20 0.77 12.50
N VAL A 23 -23.44 -0.06 13.52
CA VAL A 23 -22.40 -0.72 14.31
C VAL A 23 -21.55 -1.63 13.43
N ILE A 24 -22.14 -2.44 12.55
CA ILE A 24 -21.41 -3.28 11.57
C ILE A 24 -20.54 -2.41 10.66
N LYS A 25 -21.06 -1.27 10.18
CA LYS A 25 -20.29 -0.35 9.32
C LYS A 25 -19.10 0.26 10.07
N ILE A 26 -19.30 0.68 11.32
CA ILE A 26 -18.24 1.23 12.19
C ILE A 26 -17.19 0.17 12.50
N ILE A 27 -17.61 -1.04 12.89
CA ILE A 27 -16.71 -2.17 13.15
C ILE A 27 -15.92 -2.52 11.90
N TYR A 28 -16.57 -2.62 10.73
CA TYR A 28 -15.89 -2.83 9.46
C TYR A 28 -14.85 -1.74 9.17
N GLN A 29 -15.16 -0.48 9.49
CA GLN A 29 -14.27 0.66 9.25
C GLN A 29 -13.10 0.68 10.23
N ILE A 30 -13.31 0.34 11.51
CA ILE A 30 -12.27 0.17 12.54
C ILE A 30 -11.37 -1.01 12.18
N ILE A 31 -11.94 -2.17 11.84
CA ILE A 31 -11.22 -3.34 11.34
C ILE A 31 -10.40 -2.91 10.12
N LYS A 32 -11.01 -2.36 9.08
CA LYS A 32 -10.30 -1.90 7.88
C LYS A 32 -9.14 -0.95 8.24
N ASN A 33 -9.34 -0.01 9.17
CA ASN A 33 -8.31 0.92 9.64
C ASN A 33 -7.14 0.18 10.34
N ILE A 34 -7.44 -0.70 11.30
CA ILE A 34 -6.44 -1.52 12.02
C ILE A 34 -5.67 -2.44 11.06
N TYR A 35 -6.34 -2.99 10.06
CA TYR A 35 -5.80 -3.98 9.15
C TYR A 35 -5.07 -3.42 7.92
N PHE A 36 -5.26 -2.14 7.58
CA PHE A 36 -4.70 -1.55 6.36
C PHE A 36 -3.76 -0.35 6.60
N ASN A 37 -3.77 0.31 7.77
CA ASN A 37 -3.09 1.60 7.89
C ASN A 37 -1.68 1.60 8.49
N ASN A 38 -1.07 0.45 8.76
CA ASN A 38 0.33 0.42 9.21
C ASN A 38 1.22 -0.16 8.10
N LEU A 39 1.83 0.72 7.30
CA LEU A 39 2.85 0.37 6.31
C LEU A 39 4.16 0.05 7.03
N ASN A 40 4.82 -1.07 6.68
CA ASN A 40 6.16 -1.36 7.19
C ASN A 40 7.21 -0.65 6.31
N LEU A 41 7.53 0.60 6.65
CA LEU A 41 8.48 1.42 5.89
C LEU A 41 9.95 1.11 6.21
N ASP A 42 10.22 0.37 7.30
CA ASP A 42 11.59 0.00 7.69
C ASP A 42 12.28 -0.82 6.59
N TYR A 43 11.52 -1.66 5.87
CA TYR A 43 12.04 -2.37 4.71
C TYR A 43 12.58 -1.42 3.65
N ILE A 44 11.81 -0.38 3.28
CA ILE A 44 12.19 0.60 2.25
C ILE A 44 13.40 1.42 2.71
N ASN A 45 13.42 1.82 3.98
CA ASN A 45 14.50 2.64 4.52
C ASN A 45 15.85 1.91 4.53
N ASN A 46 15.84 0.58 4.56
CA ASN A 46 17.02 -0.28 4.54
C ASN A 46 17.44 -0.75 3.14
N LEU A 47 16.69 -0.40 2.08
CA LEU A 47 17.11 -0.69 0.71
C LEU A 47 18.36 0.13 0.36
N ASP A 48 19.20 -0.40 -0.53
CA ASP A 48 20.18 0.41 -1.25
C ASP A 48 19.52 1.16 -2.44
N GLY A 49 20.29 1.95 -3.18
CA GLY A 49 19.78 2.73 -4.32
C GLY A 49 19.16 1.85 -5.41
N TYR A 50 19.92 0.87 -5.91
CA TYR A 50 19.47 -0.06 -6.95
C TYR A 50 18.26 -0.89 -6.51
N GLN A 51 18.22 -1.32 -5.25
CA GLN A 51 17.07 -2.01 -4.69
C GLN A 51 15.83 -1.11 -4.63
N PHE A 52 16.02 0.18 -4.32
CA PHE A 52 14.92 1.15 -4.31
C PHE A 52 14.39 1.44 -5.72
N GLU A 53 15.25 1.46 -6.74
CA GLU A 53 14.83 1.56 -8.15
C GLU A 53 14.02 0.33 -8.57
N ALA A 54 14.52 -0.87 -8.29
CA ALA A 54 13.80 -2.10 -8.60
C ALA A 54 12.46 -2.21 -7.85
N PHE A 55 12.43 -1.79 -6.59
CA PHE A 55 11.20 -1.68 -5.80
C PHE A 55 10.23 -0.66 -6.42
N THR A 56 10.73 0.51 -6.84
CA THR A 56 9.93 1.56 -7.47
C THR A 56 9.29 1.06 -8.75
N LYS A 57 10.03 0.33 -9.59
CA LYS A 57 9.47 -0.29 -10.79
C LYS A 57 8.23 -1.13 -10.46
N ILE A 58 8.36 -2.05 -9.51
CA ILE A 58 7.25 -2.93 -9.08
C ILE A 58 6.10 -2.09 -8.52
N LEU A 59 6.40 -1.05 -7.73
CA LEU A 59 5.41 -0.16 -7.15
C LEU A 59 4.61 0.58 -8.23
N LEU A 60 5.27 1.08 -9.27
CA LEU A 60 4.62 1.79 -10.38
C LEU A 60 3.75 0.86 -11.21
N GLU A 61 4.23 -0.33 -11.56
CA GLU A 61 3.44 -1.35 -12.26
C GLU A 61 2.15 -1.67 -11.49
N LYS A 62 2.24 -1.83 -10.16
CA LYS A 62 1.06 -2.06 -9.29
C LYS A 62 0.13 -0.85 -9.17
N ASN A 63 0.60 0.35 -9.53
CA ASN A 63 -0.18 1.59 -9.53
C ASN A 63 -0.73 1.96 -10.92
N GLY A 64 -0.63 1.04 -11.89
CA GLY A 64 -1.24 1.17 -13.21
C GLY A 64 -0.35 1.83 -14.26
N PHE A 65 0.93 2.04 -13.97
CA PHE A 65 1.91 2.41 -14.99
C PHE A 65 2.21 1.21 -15.89
N LYS A 66 2.51 1.49 -17.16
CA LYS A 66 2.86 0.55 -18.22
C LYS A 66 4.28 0.84 -18.70
N ASP A 67 4.87 -0.11 -19.44
CA ASP A 67 6.22 0.00 -20.01
C ASP A 67 7.24 0.51 -18.98
N VAL A 68 7.24 -0.08 -17.77
CA VAL A 68 8.12 0.36 -16.69
C VAL A 68 9.47 -0.32 -16.80
N HIS A 69 10.51 0.46 -17.12
CA HIS A 69 11.87 -0.03 -17.35
C HIS A 69 12.87 0.73 -16.50
N ILE A 70 13.84 0.01 -15.94
CA ILE A 70 15.01 0.60 -15.28
C ILE A 70 15.99 0.98 -16.39
N SER A 71 16.57 2.18 -16.32
CA SER A 71 17.60 2.63 -17.27
C SER A 71 18.91 1.87 -17.06
N LYS A 72 19.84 1.96 -18.02
CA LYS A 72 21.15 1.32 -17.89
C LYS A 72 21.96 2.06 -16.84
N SER A 73 22.63 1.34 -15.94
CA SER A 73 23.42 1.94 -14.84
C SER A 73 24.63 2.77 -15.30
N SER A 74 24.99 2.74 -16.58
CA SER A 74 25.99 3.59 -17.20
C SER A 74 25.35 4.51 -18.24
N ASN A 75 25.73 5.80 -18.22
CA ASN A 75 25.18 6.84 -19.10
C ASN A 75 23.65 6.97 -19.04
N ASP A 76 23.06 6.86 -17.85
CA ASP A 76 21.61 7.04 -17.64
C ASP A 76 21.14 8.50 -17.74
N TYR A 77 22.07 9.46 -17.85
CA TYR A 77 21.78 10.91 -17.83
C TYR A 77 20.98 11.33 -16.58
N GLY A 78 21.09 10.57 -15.48
CA GLY A 78 20.40 10.84 -14.22
C GLY A 78 18.90 10.56 -14.25
N ILE A 79 18.47 9.50 -14.94
CA ILE A 79 17.11 8.93 -14.83
C ILE A 79 17.23 7.46 -14.54
N ASP A 80 16.61 6.98 -13.46
CA ASP A 80 16.69 5.57 -13.08
C ASP A 80 15.55 4.74 -13.70
N ILE A 81 14.37 5.33 -13.92
CA ILE A 81 13.18 4.62 -14.41
C ILE A 81 12.45 5.42 -15.49
N LEU A 82 12.04 4.73 -16.54
CA LEU A 82 11.11 5.20 -17.55
C LEU A 82 9.77 4.47 -17.40
N ALA A 83 8.65 5.19 -17.54
CA ALA A 83 7.32 4.61 -17.42
C ALA A 83 6.28 5.37 -18.27
N LYS A 84 5.14 4.73 -18.53
CA LYS A 84 3.99 5.35 -19.21
C LYS A 84 2.71 5.25 -18.41
N LYS A 85 1.91 6.29 -18.40
CA LYS A 85 0.57 6.27 -17.79
C LYS A 85 -0.31 7.39 -18.34
N ASP A 86 -1.59 7.10 -18.55
CA ASP A 86 -2.59 8.09 -18.99
C ASP A 86 -2.15 8.91 -20.23
N ASN A 87 -1.48 8.24 -21.17
CA ASN A 87 -0.87 8.78 -22.40
C ASN A 87 0.37 9.67 -22.22
N TYR A 88 0.90 9.80 -21.00
CA TYR A 88 2.15 10.50 -20.72
C TYR A 88 3.32 9.53 -20.50
N THR A 89 4.50 9.97 -20.87
CA THR A 89 5.80 9.34 -20.59
C THR A 89 6.48 10.05 -19.43
N TYR A 90 7.03 9.27 -18.50
CA TYR A 90 7.64 9.74 -17.26
C TYR A 90 9.10 9.35 -17.21
N ALA A 91 9.96 10.32 -16.90
CA ALA A 91 11.38 10.12 -16.61
C ALA A 91 11.61 10.34 -15.10
N ILE A 92 11.93 9.25 -14.39
CA ILE A 92 11.88 9.21 -12.93
C ILE A 92 13.28 8.98 -12.37
N GLN A 93 13.80 9.98 -11.65
CA GLN A 93 14.99 9.84 -10.82
C GLN A 93 14.58 9.38 -9.41
N CYS A 94 15.06 8.23 -8.99
CA CYS A 94 14.89 7.69 -7.66
C CYS A 94 16.01 8.19 -6.73
N LYS A 95 15.65 8.66 -5.54
CA LYS A 95 16.59 9.04 -4.48
C LYS A 95 16.15 8.45 -3.16
N ARG A 96 16.70 7.29 -2.80
CA ARG A 96 16.56 6.78 -1.43
C ARG A 96 17.59 7.47 -0.54
N TYR A 97 17.17 8.36 0.38
CA TYR A 97 18.05 9.15 1.26
C TYR A 97 17.59 9.19 2.72
N ASN A 98 18.54 9.44 3.62
CA ASN A 98 18.29 9.67 5.05
C ASN A 98 18.16 11.17 5.39
N LYS A 99 18.31 12.04 4.40
CA LYS A 99 18.24 13.49 4.50
C LYS A 99 17.35 14.05 3.38
N PRO A 100 16.83 15.28 3.53
CA PRO A 100 16.04 15.91 2.48
C PRO A 100 16.76 15.94 1.12
N VAL A 101 16.01 15.73 0.05
CA VAL A 101 16.54 15.74 -1.32
C VAL A 101 16.81 17.18 -1.76
N GLY A 102 18.02 17.40 -2.30
CA GLY A 102 18.51 18.70 -2.75
C GLY A 102 18.27 18.97 -4.23
N ILE A 103 18.68 20.16 -4.68
CA ILE A 103 18.46 20.67 -6.05
C ILE A 103 19.04 19.78 -7.14
N LYS A 104 20.13 19.06 -6.85
CA LYS A 104 20.84 18.23 -7.84
C LYS A 104 19.92 17.17 -8.46
N ALA A 105 19.07 16.52 -7.66
CA ALA A 105 18.15 15.52 -8.16
C ALA A 105 17.11 16.11 -9.13
N ILE A 106 16.68 17.35 -8.89
CA ILE A 106 15.75 18.06 -9.78
C ILE A 106 16.43 18.37 -11.12
N GLN A 107 17.68 18.83 -11.07
CA GLN A 107 18.47 19.13 -12.28
C GLN A 107 18.71 17.87 -13.12
N GLU A 108 19.04 16.75 -12.49
CA GLU A 108 19.19 15.43 -13.13
C GLU A 108 17.88 15.02 -13.82
N ALA A 109 16.75 15.08 -13.11
CA ALA A 109 15.45 14.72 -13.68
C ALA A 109 15.05 15.58 -14.89
N ILE A 110 15.32 16.90 -14.85
CA ILE A 110 15.05 17.80 -15.98
C ILE A 110 15.91 17.40 -17.18
N ALA A 111 17.24 17.30 -16.99
CA ALA A 111 18.17 17.00 -18.07
C ALA A 111 17.89 15.63 -18.71
N GLY A 112 17.64 14.63 -17.87
CA GLY A 112 17.33 13.28 -18.33
C GLY A 112 15.98 13.17 -19.03
N CYS A 113 14.94 13.85 -18.55
CA CYS A 113 13.64 13.90 -19.23
C CYS A 113 13.75 14.45 -20.65
N VAL A 114 14.52 15.52 -20.84
CA VAL A 114 14.82 16.07 -22.17
C VAL A 114 15.57 15.07 -23.03
N TYR A 115 16.60 14.42 -22.49
CA TYR A 115 17.40 13.44 -23.22
C TYR A 115 16.56 12.25 -23.72
N TYR A 116 15.68 11.70 -22.87
CA TYR A 116 14.80 10.59 -23.23
C TYR A 116 13.50 11.02 -23.92
N GLN A 117 13.32 12.32 -24.21
CA GLN A 117 12.11 12.87 -24.85
C GLN A 117 10.83 12.46 -24.11
N CYS A 118 10.85 12.51 -22.78
CA CYS A 118 9.69 12.24 -21.95
C CYS A 118 8.86 13.50 -21.71
N ASP A 119 7.59 13.32 -21.35
CA ASP A 119 6.67 14.43 -21.09
C ASP A 119 6.85 15.00 -19.68
N ILE A 120 7.06 14.14 -18.68
CA ILE A 120 7.01 14.51 -17.26
C ILE A 120 8.30 14.09 -16.54
N PRO A 121 9.14 15.05 -16.11
CA PRO A 121 10.25 14.77 -15.19
C PRO A 121 9.73 14.53 -13.77
N VAL A 122 10.28 13.53 -13.10
CA VAL A 122 9.88 13.16 -11.74
C VAL A 122 11.11 12.90 -10.87
N VAL A 123 11.06 13.35 -9.62
CA VAL A 123 11.95 12.84 -8.57
C VAL A 123 11.14 12.06 -7.56
N PHE A 124 11.51 10.79 -7.33
CA PHE A 124 10.86 9.91 -6.38
C PHE A 124 11.77 9.56 -5.21
N THR A 125 11.30 9.74 -3.98
CA THR A 125 12.11 9.52 -2.78
C THR A 125 11.29 8.94 -1.62
N ASN A 126 11.99 8.30 -0.68
CA ASN A 126 11.43 7.91 0.62
C ASN A 126 11.41 9.06 1.63
N ASN A 127 11.97 10.22 1.29
CA ASN A 127 12.18 11.37 2.17
C ASN A 127 11.38 12.59 1.69
N ILE A 128 11.66 13.75 2.27
CA ILE A 128 11.11 15.05 1.86
C ILE A 128 12.09 15.81 0.95
N PHE A 129 11.62 16.86 0.31
CA PHE A 129 12.44 17.77 -0.50
C PHE A 129 12.86 19.01 0.29
N SER A 130 14.05 19.54 0.00
CA SER A 130 14.46 20.85 0.49
C SER A 130 13.63 21.98 -0.15
N LYS A 131 13.50 23.12 0.52
CA LYS A 131 12.79 24.30 -0.03
C LYS A 131 13.34 24.73 -1.39
N ALA A 132 14.65 24.69 -1.57
CA ALA A 132 15.30 25.02 -2.83
C ALA A 132 14.93 24.01 -3.95
N ALA A 133 14.87 22.72 -3.64
CA ALA A 133 14.43 21.69 -4.58
C ALA A 133 12.96 21.88 -4.98
N ILE A 134 12.08 22.16 -4.01
CA ILE A 134 10.66 22.44 -4.27
C ILE A 134 10.49 23.65 -5.20
N ASN A 135 11.19 24.76 -4.91
CA ASN A 135 11.12 25.95 -5.74
C ASN A 135 11.59 25.69 -7.17
N LEU A 136 12.71 24.97 -7.34
CA LEU A 136 13.23 24.65 -8.67
C LEU A 136 12.29 23.71 -9.44
N ALA A 137 11.72 22.71 -8.77
CA ALA A 137 10.79 21.77 -9.36
C ALA A 137 9.52 22.47 -9.87
N ASN A 138 8.95 23.37 -9.07
CA ASN A 138 7.75 24.12 -9.44
C ASN A 138 7.95 25.01 -10.68
N ILE A 139 9.15 25.56 -10.89
CA ILE A 139 9.45 26.42 -12.05
C ILE A 139 9.64 25.60 -13.33
N ASN A 140 10.04 24.33 -13.22
CA ASN A 140 10.39 23.46 -14.34
C ASN A 140 9.39 22.31 -14.51
N ASP A 141 8.21 22.40 -13.90
CA ASP A 141 7.15 21.38 -13.94
C ASP A 141 7.62 19.95 -13.61
N VAL A 142 8.54 19.83 -12.63
CA VAL A 142 9.02 18.54 -12.13
C VAL A 142 8.08 18.03 -11.06
N GLU A 143 7.54 16.82 -11.24
CA GLU A 143 6.73 16.18 -10.21
C GLU A 143 7.60 15.70 -9.05
N LEU A 144 7.17 16.06 -7.84
CA LEU A 144 7.81 15.66 -6.60
C LEU A 144 7.01 14.54 -5.95
N TRP A 145 7.54 13.32 -6.02
CA TRP A 145 6.97 12.17 -5.33
C TRP A 145 7.80 11.94 -4.06
N ASP A 146 7.31 12.48 -2.94
CA ASP A 146 7.97 12.36 -1.64
C ASP A 146 7.45 11.16 -0.84
N HIS A 147 7.80 11.13 0.45
CA HIS A 147 7.31 10.16 1.42
C HIS A 147 5.79 9.95 1.42
N ASP A 148 5.01 11.03 1.28
CA ASP A 148 3.55 10.94 1.33
C ASP A 148 3.02 10.28 0.06
N MET A 149 3.60 10.62 -1.10
CA MET A 149 3.30 9.96 -2.37
C MET A 149 3.70 8.47 -2.34
N LEU A 150 4.87 8.14 -1.78
CA LEU A 150 5.29 6.76 -1.55
C LEU A 150 4.24 6.01 -0.71
N CYS A 151 3.81 6.59 0.41
CA CYS A 151 2.77 6.01 1.26
C CYS A 151 1.44 5.82 0.51
N TYR A 152 1.06 6.77 -0.34
CA TYR A 152 -0.13 6.67 -1.18
C TYR A 152 -0.02 5.52 -2.17
N PHE A 153 1.08 5.42 -2.93
CA PHE A 153 1.33 4.31 -3.86
C PHE A 153 1.38 2.95 -3.15
N LEU A 154 1.94 2.89 -1.95
CA LEU A 154 1.98 1.68 -1.13
C LEU A 154 0.60 1.20 -0.68
N LYS A 155 -0.25 2.14 -0.23
CA LYS A 155 -1.63 1.85 0.15
C LYS A 155 -2.45 1.38 -1.05
N LYS A 156 -2.33 2.07 -2.19
CA LYS A 156 -3.06 1.77 -3.41
C LYS A 156 -2.65 0.43 -4.03
N SER A 157 -1.35 0.18 -4.16
CA SER A 157 -0.82 -1.12 -4.62
C SER A 157 -1.09 -2.26 -3.64
N LYS A 158 -1.38 -1.93 -2.38
CA LYS A 158 -1.37 -2.84 -1.25
C LYS A 158 -0.06 -3.62 -1.23
N LEU A 159 1.13 -3.03 -1.38
CA LEU A 159 2.39 -3.81 -1.35
C LEU A 159 2.91 -4.08 0.07
N LEU A 160 2.80 -3.11 0.99
CA LEU A 160 3.39 -3.22 2.34
C LEU A 160 2.36 -3.19 3.48
N SER A 161 1.29 -3.98 3.37
CA SER A 161 0.40 -4.19 4.53
C SER A 161 1.12 -5.01 5.60
N LYS A 162 1.30 -4.47 6.82
CA LYS A 162 1.92 -5.22 7.93
C LYS A 162 1.21 -6.56 8.16
N ASN A 163 1.99 -7.56 8.57
CA ASN A 163 1.44 -8.86 8.96
C ASN A 163 0.44 -8.69 10.10
N ILE A 164 -0.64 -9.48 10.07
CA ILE A 164 -1.55 -9.57 11.22
C ILE A 164 -0.70 -9.95 12.43
N PRO A 165 -0.79 -9.24 13.57
CA PRO A 165 -0.04 -9.59 14.77
C PRO A 165 -0.28 -11.05 15.16
N PHE A 166 0.77 -11.79 15.49
CA PHE A 166 0.67 -13.23 15.79
C PHE A 166 -0.30 -13.57 16.93
N TYR A 167 -0.56 -12.65 17.85
CA TYR A 167 -1.52 -12.86 18.93
C TYR A 167 -2.98 -12.85 18.48
N TYR A 168 -3.30 -12.25 17.32
CA TYR A 168 -4.67 -12.11 16.84
C TYR A 168 -5.37 -13.45 16.51
N PRO A 169 -4.75 -14.39 15.75
CA PRO A 169 -5.34 -15.72 15.56
C PRO A 169 -5.48 -16.48 16.89
N ILE A 170 -4.56 -16.29 17.83
CA ILE A 170 -4.60 -16.94 19.15
C ILE A 170 -5.81 -16.45 19.94
N ILE A 171 -6.03 -15.13 20.02
CA ILE A 171 -7.20 -14.55 20.69
C ILE A 171 -8.50 -15.00 20.02
N SER A 172 -8.56 -14.97 18.68
CA SER A 172 -9.75 -15.40 17.94
C SER A 172 -10.05 -16.89 18.14
N LEU A 173 -9.03 -17.74 18.26
CA LEU A 173 -9.17 -19.16 18.57
C LEU A 173 -9.72 -19.36 19.99
N LEU A 174 -9.16 -18.67 20.98
CA LEU A 174 -9.61 -18.75 22.38
C LEU A 174 -11.09 -18.35 22.53
N ILE A 175 -11.51 -17.26 21.87
CA ILE A 175 -12.91 -16.83 21.85
C ILE A 175 -13.80 -17.90 21.20
N THR A 176 -13.36 -18.49 20.09
CA THR A 176 -14.12 -19.53 19.39
C THR A 176 -14.26 -20.79 20.24
N ILE A 177 -13.20 -21.21 20.94
CA ILE A 177 -13.23 -22.35 21.88
C ILE A 177 -14.20 -22.08 23.04
N LEU A 178 -14.17 -20.88 23.62
CA LEU A 178 -15.08 -20.48 24.69
C LEU A 178 -16.55 -20.53 24.21
N LEU A 179 -16.82 -20.02 23.02
CA LEU A 179 -18.16 -20.06 22.42
C LEU A 179 -18.61 -21.50 22.09
N CYS A 180 -17.71 -22.37 21.64
CA CYS A 180 -17.99 -23.79 21.47
C CYS A 180 -18.39 -24.45 22.80
N TYR A 181 -17.67 -24.15 23.89
CA TYR A 181 -17.99 -24.69 25.22
C TYR A 181 -19.35 -24.21 25.72
N VAL A 182 -19.66 -22.92 25.59
CA VAL A 182 -20.97 -22.36 25.95
C VAL A 182 -22.08 -23.00 25.12
N TYR A 183 -21.88 -23.16 23.80
CA TYR A 183 -22.84 -23.85 22.93
C TYR A 183 -23.05 -25.30 23.37
N PHE A 184 -21.99 -26.02 23.72
CA PHE A 184 -22.08 -27.41 24.18
C PHE A 184 -22.89 -27.56 25.47
N ILE A 185 -22.72 -26.65 26.44
CA ILE A 185 -23.45 -26.71 27.72
C ILE A 185 -24.91 -26.28 27.58
N TYR A 186 -25.18 -25.19 26.86
CA TYR A 186 -26.49 -24.53 26.88
C TYR A 186 -27.31 -24.71 25.60
N ASN A 187 -26.72 -25.23 24.53
CA ASN A 187 -27.32 -25.39 23.20
C ASN A 187 -27.92 -24.08 22.63
N GLN A 188 -27.34 -22.94 22.99
CA GLN A 188 -27.73 -21.60 22.52
C GLN A 188 -26.56 -20.90 21.83
N LEU A 189 -26.84 -19.82 21.08
CA LEU A 189 -25.84 -18.95 20.42
C LEU A 189 -25.13 -19.55 19.19
N LEU A 190 -25.72 -20.56 18.52
CA LEU A 190 -25.16 -21.18 17.30
C LEU A 190 -24.73 -20.16 16.24
N ILE A 191 -25.55 -19.12 16.00
CA ILE A 191 -25.26 -18.08 15.01
C ILE A 191 -23.98 -17.30 15.38
N ILE A 192 -23.79 -16.98 16.66
CA ILE A 192 -22.61 -16.24 17.14
C ILE A 192 -21.35 -17.11 16.99
N LEU A 193 -21.46 -18.41 17.28
CA LEU A 193 -20.37 -19.37 17.07
C LEU A 193 -19.98 -19.47 15.58
N LEU A 194 -20.96 -19.55 14.67
CA LEU A 194 -20.67 -19.58 13.24
C LEU A 194 -19.98 -18.29 12.76
N ILE A 195 -20.37 -17.14 13.29
CA ILE A 195 -19.71 -15.85 13.00
C ILE A 195 -18.26 -15.86 13.52
N SER A 196 -18.00 -16.34 14.74
CA SER A 196 -16.65 -16.38 15.29
C SER A 196 -15.73 -17.31 14.50
N ILE A 197 -16.24 -18.47 14.07
CA ILE A 197 -15.52 -19.42 13.20
C ILE A 197 -15.18 -18.75 11.86
N PHE A 198 -16.13 -18.06 11.23
CA PHE A 198 -15.88 -17.35 9.98
C PHE A 198 -14.80 -16.28 10.12
N ILE A 199 -14.83 -15.51 11.22
CA ILE A 199 -13.80 -14.50 11.52
C ILE A 199 -12.43 -15.17 11.68
N PHE A 200 -12.34 -16.27 12.42
CA PHE A 200 -11.11 -17.04 12.60
C PHE A 200 -10.51 -17.52 11.27
N ILE A 201 -11.34 -18.10 10.40
CA ILE A 201 -10.92 -18.56 9.06
C ILE A 201 -10.44 -17.39 8.19
N SER A 202 -11.15 -16.27 8.21
CA SER A 202 -10.77 -15.05 7.47
C SER A 202 -9.39 -14.51 7.89
N ILE A 203 -9.07 -14.57 9.19
CA ILE A 203 -7.76 -14.21 9.72
C ILE A 203 -6.67 -15.15 9.18
N LEU A 204 -6.89 -16.47 9.20
CA LEU A 204 -5.93 -17.46 8.69
C LEU A 204 -5.65 -17.28 7.20
N ILE A 205 -6.70 -17.10 6.37
CA ILE A 205 -6.56 -16.84 4.93
C ILE A 205 -5.70 -15.59 4.69
N LYS A 206 -5.97 -14.51 5.44
CA LYS A 206 -5.22 -13.26 5.30
C LYS A 206 -3.75 -13.41 5.74
N MET A 207 -3.45 -14.21 6.76
CA MET A 207 -2.07 -14.51 7.16
C MET A 207 -1.31 -15.27 6.06
N ILE A 208 -1.94 -16.26 5.43
CA ILE A 208 -1.35 -17.02 4.32
C ILE A 208 -1.06 -16.08 3.13
N ASN A 209 -2.02 -15.23 2.76
CA ASN A 209 -1.87 -14.29 1.66
C ASN A 209 -0.78 -13.24 1.93
N ASN A 210 -0.68 -12.73 3.15
CA ASN A 210 0.39 -11.80 3.54
C ASN A 210 1.77 -12.47 3.44
N LYS A 211 1.92 -13.73 3.87
CA LYS A 211 3.21 -14.45 3.77
C LYS A 211 3.68 -14.60 2.32
N LYS A 212 2.78 -14.96 1.39
CA LYS A 212 3.09 -15.07 -0.05
C LYS A 212 3.55 -13.74 -0.64
N LYS A 213 2.92 -12.65 -0.22
CA LYS A 213 3.20 -11.30 -0.69
C LYS A 213 4.51 -10.73 -0.16
N THR A 214 4.84 -10.96 1.11
CA THR A 214 6.16 -10.65 1.66
C THR A 214 7.25 -11.42 0.93
N LEU A 215 7.01 -12.70 0.64
CA LEU A 215 7.95 -13.52 -0.13
C LEU A 215 8.23 -12.91 -1.51
N LEU A 216 7.20 -12.52 -2.26
CA LEU A 216 7.31 -11.86 -3.58
C LEU A 216 8.12 -10.55 -3.56
N ILE A 217 8.05 -9.79 -2.47
CA ILE A 217 8.80 -8.54 -2.31
C ILE A 217 10.26 -8.83 -1.92
N THR A 218 10.49 -9.87 -1.09
CA THR A 218 11.83 -10.23 -0.61
C THR A 218 12.63 -11.12 -1.56
N THR A 219 11.98 -11.82 -2.50
CA THR A 219 12.68 -12.50 -3.59
C THR A 219 13.35 -11.42 -4.42
N LYS A 220 14.68 -11.29 -4.24
CA LYS A 220 15.52 -10.31 -4.93
C LYS A 220 15.03 -10.15 -6.38
N PRO A 221 14.68 -8.94 -6.83
CA PRO A 221 14.57 -8.72 -8.27
C PRO A 221 15.92 -9.16 -8.85
N LYS A 222 15.90 -10.11 -9.80
CA LYS A 222 17.12 -10.46 -10.52
C LYS A 222 17.63 -9.15 -11.10
N ILE A 223 18.76 -8.67 -10.58
CA ILE A 223 19.52 -7.60 -11.21
C ILE A 223 19.91 -8.22 -12.54
N HIS A 224 19.22 -7.84 -13.61
CA HIS A 224 19.70 -8.15 -14.94
C HIS A 224 20.99 -7.35 -15.10
N ASP A 225 22.10 -8.05 -15.13
CA ASP A 225 23.37 -7.50 -15.55
C ASP A 225 23.21 -7.18 -17.05
N TYR A 226 22.92 -5.93 -17.38
CA TYR A 226 22.72 -5.47 -18.76
C TYR A 226 24.05 -5.13 -19.46
N SER A 227 25.15 -5.76 -19.03
CA SER A 227 26.45 -5.69 -19.71
C SER A 227 26.44 -6.37 -21.10
N ASP A 228 25.44 -7.21 -21.40
CA ASP A 228 25.42 -8.05 -22.62
C ASP A 228 24.45 -7.58 -23.74
N THR A 229 23.96 -6.33 -23.72
CA THR A 229 23.16 -5.79 -24.84
C THR A 229 23.89 -4.65 -25.54
N ILE A 230 25.04 -5.01 -26.12
CA ILE A 230 25.68 -4.27 -27.20
C ILE A 230 25.88 -5.28 -28.34
N ASN A 231 24.97 -5.25 -29.30
CA ASN A 231 25.15 -5.57 -30.71
C ASN A 231 24.09 -4.81 -31.50
#